data_AF-A0AA36B2I9-F1
#
_entry.id   AF-A0AA36B2I9-F1
#
_cell.length_a   1.000
_cell.length_b   1.000
_cell.length_c   1.000
_cell.angle_alpha   90.00
_cell.angle_beta   90.00
_cell.angle_gamma   90.00
#
_symmetry.space_group_name_H-M   'P 1'
#
loop_
_entity.id
_entity.type
_entity.pdbx_description
1 polymer ?
#
loop_
_entity_poly.entity_id
_entity_poly.type
_entity_poly.pdbx_seq_one_letter_code
_entity_poly.pdbx_strand_id
1 'polypeptide(L)'
;MFMGSLPTFTGDATLWFSQLEAQFRAQSITPEQQLQILYGCMPPQLASTARDLITDPSPGATYASVKLEVEKRNTRSEESRFNELMADEELGDRTPSEFLQRLRELSEISAPPLAIPLNEGYLVRRQTED
;
A
#
# COMPACT_ATOMS: atom_id res chain seq x y z
N MET A 1 -12.05 3.76 24.27
CA MET A 1 -12.47 2.45 23.74
C MET A 1 -12.41 2.57 22.22
N PHE A 2 -11.48 1.89 21.55
CA PHE A 2 -11.38 1.88 20.08
C PHE A 2 -12.62 1.17 19.52
N MET A 3 -13.64 1.93 19.11
CA MET A 3 -14.92 1.39 18.62
C MET A 3 -14.94 1.18 17.09
N GLY A 4 -13.83 1.38 16.40
CA GLY A 4 -13.65 0.97 15.01
C GLY A 4 -13.00 -0.41 14.96
N SER A 5 -13.48 -1.30 14.09
CA SER A 5 -12.77 -2.56 13.81
C SER A 5 -11.34 -2.24 13.42
N LEU A 6 -10.36 -2.90 14.06
CA LEU A 6 -8.97 -2.78 13.63
C LEU A 6 -8.85 -3.23 12.17
N PRO A 7 -8.08 -2.50 11.34
CA PRO A 7 -7.92 -2.87 9.95
C PRO A 7 -7.27 -4.25 9.86
N THR A 8 -7.87 -5.12 9.06
CA THR A 8 -7.30 -6.45 8.81
C THR A 8 -6.10 -6.28 7.89
N PHE A 9 -4.98 -6.93 8.24
CA PHE A 9 -3.79 -6.92 7.40
C PHE A 9 -4.00 -7.86 6.20
N THR A 10 -3.96 -7.29 4.99
CA THR A 10 -4.17 -8.01 3.73
C THR A 10 -2.87 -8.30 2.97
N GLY A 11 -1.71 -8.03 3.59
CA GLY A 11 -0.39 -8.18 2.97
C GLY A 11 0.26 -6.84 2.58
N ASP A 12 -0.53 -5.79 2.40
CA ASP A 12 -0.04 -4.44 2.07
C ASP A 12 0.12 -3.60 3.34
N ALA A 13 1.38 -3.35 3.73
CA ALA A 13 1.71 -2.52 4.89
C ALA A 13 1.28 -1.06 4.71
N THR A 14 1.44 -0.49 3.52
CA THR A 14 1.12 0.90 3.21
C THR A 14 -0.38 1.16 3.35
N LEU A 15 -1.20 0.23 2.84
CA LEU A 15 -2.65 0.29 2.97
C LEU A 15 -3.07 0.20 4.44
N TRP A 16 -2.50 -0.73 5.19
CA TRP A 16 -2.81 -0.93 6.60
C TRP A 16 -2.47 0.31 7.44
N PHE A 17 -1.29 0.91 7.23
CA PHE A 17 -0.91 2.15 7.90
C PHE A 17 -1.84 3.31 7.52
N SER A 18 -2.23 3.43 6.26
CA SER A 18 -3.17 4.48 5.80
C SER A 18 -4.54 4.35 6.49
N GLN A 19 -5.03 3.13 6.66
CA GLN A 19 -6.28 2.87 7.39
C GLN A 19 -6.14 3.21 8.89
N LEU A 20 -5.01 2.87 9.51
CA LEU A 20 -4.73 3.20 10.90
C LEU A 20 -4.64 4.72 11.13
N GLU A 21 -3.95 5.45 10.25
CA GLU A 21 -3.84 6.92 10.32
C GLU A 21 -5.20 7.60 10.16
N ALA A 22 -6.08 7.08 9.31
CA ALA A 22 -7.45 7.59 9.20
C ALA A 22 -8.20 7.49 10.53
N GLN A 23 -7.98 6.41 11.30
CA GLN A 23 -8.55 6.26 12.65
C GLN A 23 -7.93 7.22 13.66
N PHE A 24 -6.61 7.44 13.60
CA PHE A 24 -5.95 8.42 14.45
C PHE A 24 -6.47 9.84 14.22
N ARG A 25 -6.69 10.21 12.95
CA ARG A 25 -7.29 11.50 12.58
C ARG A 25 -8.74 11.61 13.06
N ALA A 26 -9.52 10.54 12.94
CA ALA A 26 -10.91 10.53 13.38
C ALA A 26 -11.06 10.68 14.91
N GLN A 27 -10.08 10.21 15.67
CA GLN A 27 -10.10 10.24 17.15
C GLN A 27 -9.19 11.31 17.75
N SER A 28 -8.55 12.16 16.95
CA SER A 28 -7.59 13.18 17.39
C SER A 28 -6.52 12.65 18.36
N ILE A 29 -5.97 11.47 18.06
CA ILE A 29 -4.96 10.79 18.90
C ILE A 29 -3.63 11.55 18.84
N THR A 30 -3.01 11.78 19.99
CA THR A 30 -1.70 12.48 20.06
C THR A 30 -0.55 11.60 19.56
N PRO A 31 0.55 12.16 19.06
CA PRO A 31 1.67 11.39 18.50
C PRO A 31 2.26 10.34 19.47
N GLU A 32 2.26 10.63 20.77
CA GLU A 32 2.75 9.73 21.82
C GLU A 32 1.82 8.53 21.98
N GLN A 33 0.51 8.76 21.90
CA GLN A 33 -0.50 7.72 21.97
C GLN A 33 -0.54 6.89 20.68
N GLN A 34 -0.32 7.51 19.51
CA GLN A 34 -0.27 6.81 18.22
C GLN A 34 0.77 5.69 18.23
N LEU A 35 1.95 5.94 18.82
CA LEU A 35 3.00 4.95 18.95
C LEU A 35 2.58 3.77 19.85
N GLN A 36 1.96 4.07 21.00
CA GLN A 36 1.48 3.03 21.91
C GLN A 36 0.38 2.18 21.29
N ILE A 37 -0.55 2.82 20.58
CA ILE A 37 -1.63 2.12 19.87
C ILE A 37 -1.05 1.28 18.73
N LEU A 38 -0.09 1.81 17.98
CA LEU A 38 0.60 1.09 16.92
C LEU A 38 1.18 -0.22 17.46
N TYR A 39 1.90 -0.20 18.59
CA TYR A 39 2.45 -1.42 19.18
C TYR A 39 1.38 -2.42 19.64
N GLY A 40 0.21 -1.93 20.09
CA GLY A 40 -0.89 -2.79 20.53
C GLY A 40 -1.74 -3.37 19.40
N CYS A 41 -1.84 -2.69 18.26
CA CYS A 41 -2.66 -3.11 17.12
C CYS A 41 -1.86 -3.69 15.95
N MET A 42 -0.53 -3.72 16.04
CA MET A 42 0.33 -4.19 14.96
C MET A 42 0.03 -5.67 14.62
N PRO A 43 -0.22 -5.99 13.35
CA PRO A 43 -0.39 -7.37 12.89
C PRO A 43 0.88 -8.19 13.19
N PRO A 44 0.76 -9.50 13.49
CA PRO A 44 1.91 -10.35 13.80
C PRO A 44 3.01 -10.31 12.72
N GLN A 45 2.64 -10.17 11.45
CA GLN A 45 3.58 -10.11 10.33
C GLN A 45 4.44 -8.84 10.40
N LEU A 46 3.83 -7.68 10.64
CA LEU A 46 4.54 -6.41 10.79
C LEU A 46 5.31 -6.37 12.12
N ALA A 47 4.73 -6.89 13.20
CA ALA A 47 5.36 -6.97 14.52
C ALA A 47 6.62 -7.84 14.50
N SER A 48 6.64 -8.92 13.71
CA SER A 48 7.84 -9.74 13.54
C SER A 48 8.98 -8.97 12.87
N THR A 49 8.64 -8.18 11.85
CA THR A 49 9.59 -7.34 11.09
C THR A 49 10.12 -6.17 11.91
N ALA A 50 9.30 -5.65 12.81
CA ALA A 50 9.60 -4.52 13.70
C ALA A 50 9.91 -4.96 15.14
N ARG A 51 10.23 -6.24 15.36
CA ARG A 51 10.36 -6.81 16.70
C ARG A 51 11.36 -6.04 17.56
N ASP A 52 12.53 -5.77 17.01
CA ASP A 52 13.59 -4.94 17.60
C ASP A 52 13.10 -3.54 17.95
N LEU A 53 12.31 -2.90 17.08
CA LEU A 53 11.72 -1.58 17.32
C LEU A 53 10.71 -1.59 18.49
N ILE A 54 10.04 -2.72 18.71
CA ILE A 54 9.06 -2.92 19.79
C ILE A 54 9.74 -3.30 21.10
N THR A 55 10.72 -4.21 21.07
CA THR A 55 11.40 -4.72 22.28
C THR A 55 12.49 -3.79 22.80
N ASP A 56 13.12 -3.00 21.93
CA ASP A 56 14.11 -1.99 22.30
C ASP A 56 13.73 -0.63 21.68
N PRO A 57 12.68 0.01 22.22
CA PRO A 57 12.21 1.28 21.68
C PRO A 57 13.24 2.38 21.94
N SER A 58 13.75 2.97 20.87
CA SER A 58 14.68 4.09 20.96
C SER A 58 14.03 5.27 21.71
N PRO A 59 14.76 5.98 22.60
CA PRO A 59 14.18 7.01 23.49
C PRO A 59 13.60 8.26 22.80
N GLY A 60 13.65 8.33 21.47
CA GLY A 60 13.00 9.35 20.64
C GLY A 60 12.21 8.77 19.46
N ALA A 61 11.82 7.49 19.53
CA ALA A 61 11.03 6.85 18.49
C ALA A 61 9.67 7.58 18.35
N THR A 62 9.36 8.00 17.13
CA THR A 62 8.06 8.57 16.77
C THR A 62 7.29 7.58 15.93
N TYR A 63 5.96 7.77 15.85
CA TYR A 63 5.13 6.99 14.93
C TYR A 63 5.68 7.02 13.50
N ALA A 64 6.10 8.20 13.02
CA ALA A 64 6.65 8.37 11.68
C ALA A 64 7.95 7.59 11.45
N SER A 65 8.86 7.57 12.42
CA SER A 65 10.11 6.81 12.30
C SER A 65 9.86 5.30 12.29
N VAL A 66 8.97 4.82 13.15
CA VAL A 66 8.65 3.38 13.21
C VAL A 66 7.92 2.95 11.95
N LYS A 67 6.93 3.72 11.48
CA LYS A 67 6.22 3.47 10.21
C LYS A 67 7.20 3.34 9.05
N LEU A 68 8.10 4.31 8.90
CA LEU A 68 9.08 4.32 7.80
C LEU A 68 9.99 3.09 7.83
N GLU A 69 10.47 2.70 9.02
CA GLU A 69 11.32 1.53 9.15
C GLU A 69 10.56 0.22 8.91
N VAL A 70 9.31 0.11 9.37
CA VAL A 70 8.45 -1.04 9.06
C VAL A 70 8.19 -1.15 7.56
N GLU A 71 7.84 -0.05 6.89
CA GLU A 71 7.59 -0.01 5.44
C GLU A 71 8.85 -0.41 4.66
N LYS A 72 10.02 0.18 4.96
CA LYS A 72 11.29 -0.18 4.30
C LYS A 72 11.62 -1.67 4.44
N ARG A 73 11.46 -2.23 5.64
CA ARG A 73 11.77 -3.65 5.90
C ARG A 73 10.74 -4.57 5.26
N ASN A 74 9.48 -4.16 5.18
CA ASN A 74 8.43 -4.88 4.49
C ASN A 74 8.72 -4.94 2.98
N THR A 75 9.04 -3.81 2.33
CA THR A 75 9.43 -3.76 0.91
C THR A 75 10.65 -4.63 0.63
N ARG A 76 11.69 -4.59 1.48
CA ARG A 76 12.86 -5.46 1.32
C ARG A 76 12.52 -6.94 1.45
N SER A 77 11.61 -7.29 2.35
CA SER A 77 11.12 -8.67 2.52
C SER A 77 10.31 -9.14 1.31
N GLU A 78 9.46 -8.27 0.76
CA GLU A 78 8.71 -8.55 -0.48
C GLU A 78 9.64 -8.72 -1.68
N GLU A 79 10.64 -7.85 -1.85
CA GLU A 79 11.65 -7.95 -2.91
C GLU A 79 12.50 -9.21 -2.75
N SER A 80 12.91 -9.55 -1.52
CA SER A 80 13.66 -10.78 -1.26
C SER A 80 12.84 -12.02 -1.56
N ARG A 81 11.56 -12.05 -1.14
CA ARG A 81 10.65 -13.17 -1.42
C ARG A 81 10.36 -13.27 -2.92
N PHE A 82 10.22 -12.14 -3.61
CA PHE A 82 10.08 -12.11 -5.05
C PHE A 82 11.33 -12.68 -5.74
N ASN A 83 12.53 -12.25 -5.34
CA ASN A 83 13.79 -12.75 -5.88
C ASN A 83 14.00 -14.24 -5.58
N GLU A 84 13.61 -14.72 -4.40
CA GLU A 84 13.65 -16.13 -4.02
C GLU A 84 12.68 -16.97 -4.86
N LEU A 85 11.44 -16.50 -5.05
CA LEU A 85 10.48 -17.14 -5.96
C LEU A 85 11.02 -17.17 -7.40
N MET A 86 11.66 -16.10 -7.86
CA MET A 86 12.30 -16.06 -9.18
C MET A 86 13.58 -16.91 -9.29
N ALA A 87 14.19 -17.28 -8.17
CA ALA A 87 15.37 -18.14 -8.13
C ALA A 87 14.99 -19.63 -8.01
N ASP A 88 13.88 -19.93 -7.32
CA ASP A 88 13.36 -21.29 -7.14
C ASP A 88 12.53 -21.75 -8.36
N GLU A 89 11.86 -20.80 -9.02
CA GLU A 89 11.25 -20.99 -10.32
C GLU A 89 12.36 -20.84 -11.37
N GLU A 90 13.03 -21.95 -11.73
CA GLU A 90 13.82 -22.05 -12.96
C GLU A 90 12.92 -21.60 -14.14
N LEU A 91 12.95 -20.30 -14.42
CA LEU A 91 12.39 -19.67 -15.60
C LEU A 91 13.08 -20.30 -16.79
N GLY A 92 12.56 -21.43 -17.27
CA GLY A 92 13.06 -22.11 -18.47
C GLY A 92 13.32 -21.08 -19.56
N ASP A 93 14.60 -20.87 -19.87
CA ASP A 93 15.17 -19.94 -20.83
C ASP A 93 14.75 -18.45 -20.76
N ARG A 94 14.10 -17.96 -19.69
CA ARG A 94 13.62 -16.57 -19.62
C ARG A 94 14.29 -15.77 -18.52
N THR A 95 14.75 -14.57 -18.86
CA THR A 95 15.43 -13.71 -17.89
C THR A 95 14.44 -13.04 -16.94
N PRO A 96 14.80 -12.80 -15.67
CA PRO A 96 13.93 -12.15 -14.68
C PRO A 96 13.35 -10.81 -15.14
N SER A 97 14.07 -10.07 -15.98
CA SER A 97 13.64 -8.79 -16.54
C SER A 97 12.48 -8.93 -17.54
N GLU A 98 12.42 -10.01 -18.31
CA GLU A 98 11.36 -10.27 -19.30
C GLU A 98 10.03 -10.62 -18.63
N PHE A 99 10.08 -11.36 -17.53
CA PHE A 99 8.88 -11.69 -16.75
C PHE A 99 8.31 -10.45 -16.03
N LEU A 100 9.18 -9.64 -15.42
CA LEU A 100 8.78 -8.37 -14.82
C LEU A 100 8.23 -7.37 -15.85
N GLN A 101 8.84 -7.29 -17.03
CA GLN A 101 8.34 -6.50 -18.15
C GLN A 101 6.94 -6.95 -18.55
N ARG A 102 6.71 -8.27 -18.64
CA ARG A 102 5.39 -8.83 -18.96
C ARG A 102 4.34 -8.61 -17.87
N LEU A 103 4.70 -8.71 -16.59
CA LEU A 103 3.77 -8.38 -15.49
C LEU A 103 3.37 -6.89 -15.53
N ARG A 104 4.32 -6.00 -15.85
CA ARG A 104 4.02 -4.57 -16.06
C ARG A 104 3.09 -4.37 -17.25
N GLU A 105 3.37 -5.01 -18.39
CA GLU A 105 2.50 -4.96 -19.57
C GLU A 105 1.09 -5.49 -19.27
N LEU A 106 0.96 -6.60 -18.52
CA LEU A 106 -0.34 -7.13 -18.11
C LEU A 106 -1.09 -6.21 -17.14
N SER A 107 -0.37 -5.49 -16.27
CA SER A 107 -0.97 -4.50 -15.37
C SER A 107 -1.44 -3.24 -16.11
N GLU A 108 -0.74 -2.83 -17.18
CA GLU A 108 -1.12 -1.69 -18.03
C GLU A 108 -2.28 -2.02 -18.97
N ILE A 109 -2.43 -3.29 -19.38
CA ILE A 109 -3.58 -3.76 -20.18
C ILE A 109 -4.90 -3.78 -19.34
N SER A 110 -4.82 -3.69 -18.01
CA SER A 110 -6.00 -3.63 -17.12
C SER A 110 -6.61 -2.24 -16.95
N ALA A 111 -6.14 -1.21 -17.67
CA ALA A 111 -6.91 0.01 -17.86
C ALA A 111 -7.76 -0.13 -19.15
N PRO A 112 -9.10 -0.15 -19.08
CA PRO A 112 -9.92 -0.28 -20.28
C PRO A 112 -9.67 0.91 -21.22
N PRO A 113 -9.39 0.69 -22.51
CA PRO A 113 -9.31 1.77 -23.49
C PRO A 113 -10.74 2.19 -23.83
N LEU A 114 -11.31 3.07 -23.01
CA LEU A 114 -12.52 3.83 -23.36
C LEU A 114 -12.21 5.33 -23.30
N ALA A 115 -11.21 5.74 -24.08
CA ALA A 115 -11.28 7.04 -24.71
C ALA A 115 -12.22 6.91 -25.91
N ILE A 116 -13.53 7.05 -25.69
CA ILE A 116 -14.40 7.44 -26.80
C ILE A 116 -14.06 8.91 -27.07
N PRO A 117 -13.51 9.27 -28.24
CA PRO A 117 -13.41 10.67 -28.59
C PRO A 117 -14.83 11.22 -28.66
N LEU A 118 -15.11 12.25 -27.86
CA LEU A 118 -16.26 13.12 -28.04
C LEU A 118 -16.12 13.75 -29.43
N ASN A 119 -16.64 13.05 -30.44
CA ASN A 119 -16.73 13.56 -31.79
C ASN A 119 -17.75 14.69 -31.78
N GLU A 120 -17.25 15.90 -32.00
CA GLU A 120 -18.02 17.09 -32.29
C GLU A 120 -18.92 16.82 -33.49
N GLY A 121 -20.24 16.78 -33.27
CA GLY A 121 -21.18 16.77 -34.38
C GLY A 121 -22.49 16.03 -34.09
N TYR A 122 -23.35 16.61 -33.27
CA TYR A 122 -24.79 16.57 -33.52
C TYR A 122 -25.46 17.75 -32.80
N LEU A 123 -26.36 18.43 -33.54
CA LEU A 123 -27.22 19.56 -33.18
C LEU A 123 -26.61 20.96 -33.36
N VAL A 124 -26.38 21.29 -34.64
CA VAL A 124 -26.55 22.66 -35.16
C VAL A 124 -27.99 22.81 -35.68
N ARG A 125 -28.68 23.84 -35.14
CA ARG A 125 -29.79 24.64 -35.69
C ARG A 125 -31.21 24.03 -35.60
N ARG A 126 -32.25 24.77 -35.20
CA ARG A 126 -32.62 26.20 -35.38
C ARG A 126 -33.48 26.67 -34.17
N GLN A 127 -33.26 27.88 -33.61
CA GLN A 127 -34.03 29.13 -33.87
C GLN A 127 -35.54 28.96 -33.61
N THR A 128 -36.35 29.85 -33.02
CA THR A 128 -36.33 31.21 -32.44
C THR A 128 -37.82 31.50 -32.14
N GLU A 129 -38.13 32.33 -31.14
CA GLU A 129 -39.38 33.11 -30.98
C GLU A 129 -40.74 32.39 -30.85
N ASP A 130 -41.35 32.48 -29.66
CA ASP A 130 -42.42 33.47 -29.33
C ASP A 130 -42.44 33.74 -27.81
#